data_AF-A0A9D6ZCX1-F1
#
_entry.id   AF-A0A9D6ZCX1-F1
#
_cell.length_a   1.000
_cell.length_b   1.000
_cell.length_c   1.000
_cell.angle_alpha   90.00
_cell.angle_beta   90.00
_cell.angle_gamma   90.00
#
_symmetry.space_group_name_H-M   'P 1'
#
loop_
_entity.id
_entity.type
_entity.pdbx_description
1 polymer ?
#
loop_
_entity_poly.entity_id
_entity_poly.type
_entity_poly.pdbx_seq_one_letter_code
_entity_poly.pdbx_strand_id
1 'polypeptide(L)' 'MKQKIHFREVVNNGTGYYGLLALLAAVALVGLGAAYYMEHHGHYVTGMNNQIVWGTPHVFAVFLIVAASGALNIA' A
#
# COMPACT_ATOMS: atom_id res chain seq x y z
N MET A 1 30.13 21.36 -24.87
CA MET A 1 28.84 21.01 -25.50
C MET A 1 27.71 21.42 -24.54
N LYS A 2 26.86 22.40 -24.90
CA LYS A 2 25.74 22.83 -24.04
C LYS A 2 24.56 21.87 -24.22
N GLN A 3 24.16 21.18 -23.15
CA GLN A 3 22.97 20.33 -23.13
C GLN A 3 21.72 21.21 -23.26
N LYS A 4 20.85 20.91 -24.24
CA LYS A 4 19.55 21.56 -24.42
C LYS A 4 18.54 20.87 -23.51
N ILE A 5 18.13 21.56 -22.45
CA ILE A 5 17.09 21.06 -21.55
C ILE A 5 15.74 21.26 -22.24
N HIS A 6 15.04 20.16 -22.52
CA HIS A 6 13.69 20.18 -23.08
C HIS A 6 12.66 20.19 -21.95
N PHE A 7 12.03 21.34 -21.71
CA PHE A 7 10.89 21.42 -20.80
C PHE A 7 9.62 20.94 -21.53
N ARG A 8 8.94 19.96 -20.95
CA ARG A 8 7.64 19.45 -21.41
C ARG A 8 6.68 19.47 -20.23
N GLU A 9 5.49 20.02 -20.43
CA GLU A 9 4.42 19.92 -19.45
C GLU A 9 3.93 18.47 -19.37
N VAL A 10 3.68 18.01 -18.14
CA VAL A 10 3.02 16.71 -17.91
C VAL A 10 1.57 16.89 -18.32
N VAL A 11 1.22 16.41 -19.52
CA VAL A 11 -0.15 16.48 -20.05
C VAL A 11 -1.03 15.53 -19.24
N ASN A 12 -1.71 16.07 -18.22
CA ASN A 12 -2.63 15.32 -17.37
C ASN A 12 -4.04 15.31 -18.01
N ASN A 13 -4.25 14.44 -19.00
CA ASN A 13 -5.56 14.29 -19.65
C ASN A 13 -5.98 12.83 -19.81
N GLY A 14 -5.71 11.99 -18.81
CA GLY A 14 -5.99 10.55 -18.88
C GLY A 14 -7.12 10.15 -17.95
N THR A 15 -8.22 9.63 -18.51
CA THR A 15 -9.21 8.82 -17.77
C THR A 15 -8.55 7.70 -16.95
N GLY A 16 -7.38 7.21 -17.39
CA GLY A 16 -6.55 6.26 -16.65
C GLY A 16 -6.04 6.74 -15.30
N TYR A 17 -5.80 8.05 -15.10
CA TYR A 17 -5.42 8.61 -13.80
C TYR A 17 -6.55 8.42 -12.78
N TYR A 18 -7.78 8.80 -13.16
CA TYR A 18 -8.95 8.60 -12.31
C TYR A 18 -9.28 7.12 -12.09
N GLY A 19 -9.04 6.26 -13.09
CA GLY A 19 -9.14 4.81 -12.93
C GLY A 19 -8.16 4.25 -11.89
N LEU A 20 -6.89 4.67 -11.95
CA LEU A 20 -5.89 4.28 -10.95
C LEU A 20 -6.24 4.82 -9.56
N LEU A 21 -6.66 6.09 -9.48
CA LEU A 21 -7.08 6.71 -8.23
C LEU A 21 -8.25 5.94 -7.59
N ALA A 22 -9.27 5.60 -8.38
CA ALA A 22 -10.41 4.83 -7.91
C ALA A 22 -10.01 3.43 -7.43
N LEU A 23 -9.09 2.77 -8.13
CA LEU A 23 -8.55 1.47 -7.72
C LEU A 23 -7.82 1.58 -6.37
N LEU A 24 -6.94 2.56 -6.21
CA LEU A 24 -6.21 2.78 -4.95
C LEU A 24 -7.15 3.11 -3.81
N ALA A 25 -8.17 3.94 -4.04
CA ALA A 25 -9.21 4.24 -3.07
C ALA A 25 -9.99 2.99 -2.67
N ALA A 26 -10.35 2.12 -3.63
CA ALA A 26 -11.02 0.86 -3.34
C ALA A 26 -10.17 -0.06 -2.46
N VAL A 27 -8.86 -0.18 -2.74
CA VAL A 27 -7.93 -0.95 -1.90
C VAL A 27 -7.87 -0.39 -0.48
N ALA A 28 -7.81 0.94 -0.32
CA ALA A 28 -7.82 1.57 1.00
C ALA A 28 -9.13 1.30 1.77
N LEU A 29 -10.29 1.36 1.10
CA LEU A 29 -11.59 1.05 1.72
C LEU A 29 -11.68 -0.41 2.17
N VAL A 30 -11.16 -1.36 1.38
CA VAL A 30 -11.08 -2.77 1.78
C VAL A 30 -10.19 -2.92 3.02
N GLY A 31 -9.06 -2.22 3.08
CA GLY A 31 -8.18 -2.20 4.25
C GLY A 31 -8.87 -1.67 5.50
N LEU A 32 -9.64 -0.59 5.39
CA LEU A 32 -10.45 -0.05 6.49
C LEU A 32 -11.53 -1.04 6.95
N GLY A 33 -12.21 -1.69 6.00
CA GLY A 33 -13.20 -2.73 6.31
C GLY A 33 -12.58 -3.92 7.04
N ALA A 34 -11.37 -4.33 6.65
CA ALA A 34 -10.63 -5.39 7.34
C ALA A 34 -10.24 -4.99 8.76
N ALA A 35 -9.80 -3.74 8.98
CA ALA A 35 -9.49 -3.22 10.31
C ALA A 35 -10.71 -3.23 11.22
N TYR A 36 -11.85 -2.72 10.73
CA TYR A 36 -13.12 -2.75 11.46
C TYR A 36 -13.58 -4.18 11.78
N TYR A 37 -13.41 -5.10 10.83
CA TYR A 37 -13.77 -6.51 11.05
C TYR A 37 -12.91 -7.17 12.13
N MET A 38 -11.59 -6.93 12.13
CA MET A 38 -10.67 -7.43 13.16
C MET A 38 -10.97 -6.84 14.54
N GLU A 39 -11.43 -5.59 14.62
CA GLU A 39 -11.84 -4.97 15.88
C GLU A 39 -13.01 -5.71 16.53
N HIS A 40 -14.01 -6.08 15.73
CA HIS A 40 -15.25 -6.72 16.24
C HIS A 40 -15.10 -8.23 16.44
N HIS A 41 -14.31 -8.90 15.60
CA HIS A 41 -14.17 -10.35 15.63
C HIS A 41 -12.86 -10.80 16.29
N GLY A 42 -11.95 -9.88 16.60
CA GLY A 42 -10.65 -10.19 17.18
C GLY A 42 -9.63 -10.70 16.17
N HIS A 43 -8.35 -10.69 16.56
CA HIS A 43 -7.22 -10.99 15.65
C HIS A 43 -7.12 -12.45 15.18
N TYR A 44 -7.87 -13.38 15.76
CA TYR A 44 -7.84 -14.80 15.34
C TYR A 44 -8.30 -15.00 13.89
N VAL A 45 -9.16 -14.10 13.37
CA VAL A 45 -9.64 -14.13 11.98
C VAL A 45 -8.52 -14.02 10.95
N THR A 46 -7.33 -13.57 11.38
CA THR A 46 -6.14 -13.44 10.53
C THR A 46 -5.28 -14.70 10.45
N GLY A 47 -5.73 -15.79 11.08
CA GLY A 47 -4.99 -17.06 11.21
C GLY A 47 -4.08 -17.12 12.43
N MET A 48 -4.15 -16.13 13.33
CA MET A 48 -3.42 -16.13 14.59
C MET A 48 -4.09 -17.06 15.62
N ASN A 49 -3.30 -17.90 16.27
CA ASN A 49 -3.75 -18.77 17.35
C ASN A 49 -2.66 -18.86 18.43
N ASN A 50 -2.87 -19.67 19.47
CA ASN A 50 -1.92 -19.78 20.59
C ASN A 50 -0.59 -20.48 20.23
N GLN A 51 -0.51 -21.17 19.08
CA GLN A 51 0.73 -21.76 18.57
C GLN A 51 1.43 -20.81 17.57
N ILE A 52 0.66 -20.00 16.85
CA ILE A 52 1.11 -19.06 15.83
C ILE A 52 0.64 -17.67 16.24
N VAL A 53 1.43 -17.07 17.14
CA VAL A 53 1.14 -15.74 17.70
C VAL A 53 1.39 -14.62 16.69
N TRP A 54 2.22 -14.85 15.67
CA TRP A 54 2.52 -13.89 14.60
C TRP A 54 2.06 -14.45 13.26
N GLY A 55 0.79 -14.18 12.93
CA GLY A 55 0.17 -14.62 11.68
C GLY A 55 0.39 -13.66 10.52
N THR A 56 -0.55 -13.68 9.56
CA THR A 56 -0.51 -12.86 8.34
C THR A 56 -0.33 -11.35 8.55
N PRO A 57 -0.87 -10.70 9.61
CA PRO A 57 -0.69 -9.26 9.80
C PRO A 57 0.76 -8.88 10.12
N HIS A 58 1.48 -9.75 10.85
CA HIS A 58 2.88 -9.50 11.20
C HIS A 58 3.80 -9.62 9.98
N VAL A 59 3.55 -10.60 9.10
CA VAL A 59 4.29 -10.75 7.84
C VAL A 59 4.13 -9.51 6.97
N PHE A 60 2.89 -9.00 6.83
CA PHE A 60 2.63 -7.78 6.08
C PHE A 60 3.30 -6.54 6.70
N ALA A 61 3.27 -6.42 8.02
CA ALA A 61 3.93 -5.31 8.72
C ALA A 61 5.43 -5.28 8.42
N VAL A 62 6.13 -6.41 8.56
CA VAL A 62 7.57 -6.50 8.26
C VAL A 62 7.84 -6.23 6.78
N PHE A 63 7.04 -6.80 5.88
CA PHE A 63 7.17 -6.56 4.44
C PHE A 63 7.07 -5.07 4.09
N LEU A 64 6.07 -4.36 4.63
CA LEU A 64 5.88 -2.93 4.37
C LEU A 64 7.00 -2.07 4.95
N ILE A 65 7.52 -2.41 6.14
CA ILE A 65 8.67 -1.72 6.73
C ILE A 65 9.91 -1.87 5.85
N VAL A 66 10.20 -3.09 5.39
CA VAL A 66 11.35 -3.37 4.52
C VAL A 66 11.18 -2.69 3.15
N ALA A 67 9.98 -2.75 2.57
CA ALA A 67 9.67 -2.08 1.31
C ALA A 67 9.87 -0.55 1.41
N ALA A 68 9.39 0.06 2.50
CA ALA A 68 9.57 1.49 2.76
C ALA A 68 11.04 1.87 2.95
N SER A 69 11.79 1.05 3.69
CA SER A 69 13.24 1.24 3.88
C SER A 69 14.01 1.15 2.55
N GLY A 70 13.68 0.16 1.70
CA GLY A 70 14.30 0.02 0.39
C GLY A 70 14.01 1.20 -0.54
N ALA A 71 12.78 1.74 -0.51
CA ALA A 71 12.42 2.94 -1.27
C ALA A 71 13.18 4.18 -0.79
N LEU A 72 13.30 4.37 0.53
CA LEU A 72 14.04 5.50 1.12
C LEU A 72 15.54 5.43 0.84
N ASN A 73 16.14 4.24 0.81
CA ASN A 73 17.58 4.09 0.57
C ASN A 73 18.03 4.53 -0.84
N ILE A 74 17.09 4.65 -1.80
CA ILE A 74 17.34 5.10 -3.16
C ILE A 74 17.12 6.61 -3.34
N ALA A 75 16.24 7.19 -2.51
CA ALA A 75 15.91 8.62 -2.53
C ALA A 75 17.10 9.48 -2.07
#